data_AF-A0A2N1CUQ5-F1
#
_entry.id   AF-A0A2N1CUQ5-F1
#
_cell.length_a   1.000
_cell.length_b   1.000
_cell.length_c   1.000
_cell.angle_alpha   90.00
_cell.angle_beta   90.00
_cell.angle_gamma   90.00
#
_symmetry.space_group_name_H-M   'P 1'
#
loop_
_entity.id
_entity.type
_entity.pdbx_description
1 polymer ?
#
loop_
_entity_poly.entity_id
_entity_poly.type
_entity_poly.pdbx_seq_one_letter_code
_entity_poly.pdbx_strand_id
1 'polypeptide(L)'
;MKKIIIASLLTAGILLAGSAQANNIDKNIETHLVKICEAIKSDSKLKVNRAIKRSGIKARTISQGLVCNGYDPVTFALVNKAQNTAKFMARKSGVNYEALLAKL
;
A
#
# COMPACT_ATOMS: atom_id res chain seq x y z
N MET A 1 61.53 0.27 6.89
CA MET A 1 60.55 1.36 7.06
C MET A 1 59.55 1.31 5.90
N LYS A 2 58.32 0.87 6.17
CA LYS A 2 57.23 0.73 5.19
C LYS A 2 56.76 2.11 4.75
N LYS A 3 56.73 2.39 3.44
CA LYS A 3 55.98 3.52 2.87
C LYS A 3 54.87 2.93 2.01
N ILE A 4 53.67 2.92 2.58
CA ILE A 4 52.44 2.48 1.92
C ILE A 4 52.00 3.61 1.00
N ILE A 5 51.99 3.37 -0.30
CA ILE A 5 51.44 4.30 -1.29
C ILE A 5 49.94 4.02 -1.36
N ILE A 6 49.14 4.89 -0.74
CA ILE A 6 47.68 4.81 -0.73
C ILE A 6 47.19 5.30 -2.09
N ALA A 7 46.76 4.38 -2.94
CA ALA A 7 46.09 4.68 -4.20
C ALA A 7 44.62 5.05 -3.91
N SER A 8 44.29 6.33 -4.02
CA SER A 8 42.91 6.82 -3.93
C SER A 8 42.23 6.69 -5.30
N LEU A 9 41.51 5.59 -5.51
CA LEU A 9 40.53 5.43 -6.59
C LEU A 9 39.29 6.27 -6.25
N LEU A 10 39.22 7.49 -6.79
CA LEU A 10 38.01 8.32 -6.80
C LEU A 10 37.07 7.80 -7.89
N THR A 11 36.28 6.78 -7.56
CA THR A 11 35.23 6.28 -8.45
C THR A 11 34.03 7.23 -8.38
N ALA A 12 33.87 8.08 -9.39
CA ALA A 12 32.71 8.95 -9.54
C ALA A 12 31.45 8.09 -9.78
N GLY A 13 30.63 7.92 -8.74
CA GLY A 13 29.32 7.29 -8.85
C GLY A 13 28.32 8.25 -9.50
N ILE A 14 28.08 8.09 -10.80
CA ILE A 14 26.98 8.77 -11.48
C ILE A 14 25.67 8.16 -10.97
N LEU A 15 25.00 8.88 -10.06
CA LEU A 15 23.64 8.56 -9.65
C LEU A 15 22.72 8.87 -10.84
N LEU A 16 22.43 7.86 -11.65
CA LEU A 16 21.31 7.90 -12.59
C LEU A 16 20.01 7.90 -11.79
N ALA A 17 19.58 9.09 -11.36
CA ALA A 17 18.25 9.31 -10.84
C ALA A 17 17.26 9.11 -12.01
N GLY A 18 16.78 7.87 -12.18
CA GLY A 18 15.70 7.59 -13.11
C GLY A 18 14.49 8.45 -12.73
N SER A 19 14.02 9.27 -13.67
CA SER A 19 12.78 10.01 -13.48
C SER A 19 11.62 9.02 -13.46
N ALA A 20 11.10 8.74 -12.27
CA ALA A 20 9.86 7.99 -12.12
C ALA A 20 8.73 8.82 -12.76
N GLN A 21 8.30 8.42 -13.95
CA GLN A 21 7.16 9.03 -14.64
C GLN A 21 5.88 8.46 -14.02
N ALA A 22 5.27 9.22 -13.12
CA ALA A 22 3.94 8.91 -12.61
C ALA A 22 2.90 9.44 -13.59
N ASN A 23 2.13 8.55 -14.22
CA ASN A 23 0.95 8.96 -14.97
C ASN A 23 -0.03 9.64 -14.01
N ASN A 24 -0.54 10.82 -14.37
CA ASN A 24 -1.56 11.51 -13.58
C ASN A 24 -2.81 10.60 -13.48
N ILE A 25 -3.19 10.26 -12.26
CA ILE A 25 -4.43 9.53 -11.99
C ILE A 25 -5.60 10.51 -12.19
N ASP A 26 -6.66 10.05 -12.85
CA ASP A 26 -7.90 10.81 -12.94
C ASP A 26 -8.41 11.18 -11.53
N LYS A 27 -8.70 12.47 -11.31
CA LYS A 27 -9.06 13.01 -9.99
C LYS A 27 -10.33 12.36 -9.40
N ASN A 28 -11.24 11.88 -10.25
CA ASN A 28 -12.43 11.17 -9.81
C ASN A 28 -12.06 9.78 -9.26
N ILE A 29 -11.15 9.07 -9.92
CA ILE A 29 -10.61 7.79 -9.43
C ILE A 29 -9.91 7.98 -8.08
N GLU A 30 -9.03 8.97 -7.94
CA GLU A 30 -8.33 9.24 -6.68
C GLU A 30 -9.33 9.46 -5.52
N THR A 31 -10.37 10.28 -5.76
CA THR A 31 -11.42 10.54 -4.77
C THR A 31 -12.12 9.25 -4.31
N HIS A 32 -12.36 8.31 -5.23
CA HIS A 32 -12.93 7.01 -4.88
C HIS A 32 -11.98 6.16 -4.04
N LEU A 33 -10.69 6.13 -4.38
CA LEU A 33 -9.68 5.37 -3.64
C LEU A 33 -9.52 5.89 -2.20
N VAL A 34 -9.50 7.22 -2.02
CA VAL A 34 -9.47 7.83 -0.68
C VAL A 34 -10.70 7.43 0.14
N LYS A 35 -11.91 7.51 -0.43
CA LYS A 35 -13.16 7.07 0.24
C LYS A 35 -13.13 5.59 0.63
N ILE A 36 -12.45 4.76 -0.16
CA ILE A 36 -12.25 3.34 0.19
C ILE A 36 -11.31 3.23 1.40
N CYS A 37 -10.18 3.95 1.43
CA CYS A 37 -9.29 3.97 2.61
C CYS A 37 -10.02 4.47 3.88
N GLU A 38 -10.81 5.53 3.77
CA GLU A 38 -11.64 6.02 4.89
C GLU A 38 -12.65 4.97 5.37
N ALA A 39 -13.29 4.26 4.44
CA ALA A 39 -14.18 3.16 4.79
C ALA A 39 -13.42 2.01 5.44
N ILE A 40 -12.19 1.73 5.01
CA ILE A 40 -11.36 0.63 5.53
C ILE A 40 -11.08 0.82 7.03
N LYS A 41 -10.69 2.03 7.45
CA LYS A 41 -10.43 2.33 8.88
C LYS A 41 -11.69 2.43 9.75
N SER A 42 -12.89 2.36 9.17
CA SER A 42 -14.15 2.56 9.90
C SER A 42 -14.70 1.32 10.62
N ASP A 43 -14.04 0.18 10.46
CA ASP A 43 -14.48 -1.16 10.88
C ASP A 43 -15.84 -1.63 10.31
N SER A 44 -16.45 -0.88 9.39
CA SER A 44 -17.74 -1.23 8.80
C SER A 44 -17.60 -1.88 7.43
N LYS A 45 -17.79 -3.22 7.38
CA LYS A 45 -17.83 -4.00 6.13
C LYS A 45 -18.82 -3.43 5.10
N LEU A 46 -19.95 -2.90 5.58
CA LEU A 46 -20.97 -2.29 4.73
C LEU A 46 -20.45 -1.01 4.05
N LYS A 47 -19.75 -0.14 4.80
CA LYS A 47 -19.16 1.09 4.24
C LYS A 47 -18.10 0.74 3.19
N VAL A 48 -17.24 -0.25 3.47
CA VAL A 48 -16.20 -0.70 2.54
C VAL A 48 -16.84 -1.23 1.25
N ASN A 49 -17.81 -2.15 1.36
CA ASN A 49 -18.49 -2.71 0.20
C ASN A 49 -19.19 -1.63 -0.64
N ARG A 50 -19.84 -0.64 0.01
CA ARG A 50 -20.46 0.49 -0.69
C ARG A 50 -19.42 1.38 -1.40
N ALA A 51 -18.30 1.69 -0.75
CA ALA A 51 -17.24 2.50 -1.34
C ALA A 51 -16.62 1.80 -2.56
N ILE A 52 -16.32 0.50 -2.45
CA ILE A 52 -15.83 -0.32 -3.55
C ILE A 52 -16.82 -0.33 -4.71
N LYS A 53 -18.11 -0.61 -4.47
CA LYS A 53 -19.12 -0.64 -5.54
C LYS A 53 -19.24 0.71 -6.26
N ARG A 54 -19.24 1.82 -5.52
CA ARG A 54 -19.33 3.18 -6.09
C ARG A 54 -18.12 3.55 -6.94
N SER A 55 -16.94 2.97 -6.66
CA SER A 55 -15.74 3.22 -7.46
C SER A 55 -15.77 2.53 -8.82
N GLY A 56 -16.61 1.50 -9.02
CA GLY A 56 -16.58 0.65 -10.20
C GLY A 56 -15.36 -0.29 -10.28
N ILE A 57 -14.40 -0.19 -9.35
CA ILE A 57 -13.18 -1.00 -9.33
C ILE A 57 -13.47 -2.36 -8.66
N LYS A 58 -12.92 -3.43 -9.24
CA LYS A 58 -13.07 -4.79 -8.69
C LYS A 58 -12.46 -4.85 -7.28
N ALA A 59 -13.20 -5.46 -6.35
CA ALA A 59 -12.77 -5.61 -4.96
C ALA A 59 -11.39 -6.28 -4.82
N ARG A 60 -11.08 -7.26 -5.69
CA ARG A 60 -9.78 -7.94 -5.71
C ARG A 60 -8.64 -6.97 -6.08
N THR A 61 -8.85 -6.13 -7.10
CA THR A 61 -7.88 -5.10 -7.52
C THR A 61 -7.59 -4.13 -6.38
N ILE A 62 -8.62 -3.66 -5.69
CA ILE A 62 -8.45 -2.81 -4.50
C ILE A 62 -7.68 -3.55 -3.42
N SER A 63 -8.06 -4.79 -3.09
CA SER A 63 -7.43 -5.52 -1.99
C SER A 63 -5.97 -5.89 -2.23
N GLN A 64 -5.51 -5.90 -3.48
CA GLN A 64 -4.15 -6.29 -3.87
C GLN A 64 -3.27 -5.09 -4.26
N GLY A 65 -3.85 -3.98 -4.71
CA GLY A 65 -3.10 -2.85 -5.26
C GLY A 65 -3.34 -1.50 -4.58
N LEU A 66 -4.37 -1.34 -3.76
CA LEU A 66 -4.59 -0.09 -3.03
C LEU A 66 -3.60 0.03 -1.88
N VAL A 67 -2.96 1.18 -1.75
CA VAL A 67 -2.13 1.54 -0.60
C VAL A 67 -2.77 2.73 0.11
N CYS A 68 -3.05 2.57 1.41
CA CYS A 68 -3.61 3.59 2.27
C CYS A 68 -2.54 4.05 3.26
N ASN A 69 -2.04 5.28 3.11
CA ASN A 69 -0.97 5.85 3.95
C ASN A 69 0.25 4.92 4.11
N GLY A 70 0.67 4.29 3.01
CA GLY A 70 1.82 3.37 3.00
C GLY A 70 1.52 1.92 3.39
N TYR A 71 0.30 1.59 3.81
CA TYR A 71 -0.11 0.24 4.19
C TYR A 71 -1.05 -0.39 3.16
N ASP A 72 -0.97 -1.71 2.98
CA ASP A 72 -1.99 -2.46 2.25
C ASP A 72 -3.34 -2.41 3.01
N PRO A 73 -4.48 -2.74 2.36
CA PRO A 73 -5.79 -2.57 2.96
C PRO A 73 -6.04 -3.40 4.23
N VAL A 74 -5.38 -4.56 4.37
CA VAL A 74 -5.53 -5.42 5.56
C VAL A 74 -4.74 -4.81 6.71
N THR A 75 -3.46 -4.49 6.49
CA THR A 75 -2.61 -3.88 7.52
C THR A 75 -3.15 -2.51 7.94
N PHE A 76 -3.60 -1.69 6.98
CA PHE A 76 -4.20 -0.39 7.27
C PHE A 76 -5.42 -0.50 8.17
N ALA A 77 -6.28 -1.51 7.96
CA ALA A 77 -7.40 -1.78 8.85
C ALA A 77 -6.93 -2.17 10.26
N LEU A 78 -5.92 -3.04 10.37
CA LEU A 78 -5.42 -3.54 11.65
C LEU A 78 -4.81 -2.42 12.51
N VAL A 79 -3.94 -1.58 11.93
CA VAL A 79 -3.33 -0.44 12.66
C VAL A 79 -4.36 0.61 13.08
N ASN A 80 -5.52 0.66 12.41
CA ASN A 80 -6.66 1.50 12.78
C ASN A 80 -7.72 0.77 13.65
N LYS A 81 -7.40 -0.40 14.23
CA LYS A 81 -8.31 -1.19 15.08
C LYS A 81 -9.63 -1.58 14.39
N ALA A 82 -9.58 -1.86 13.09
CA ALA A 82 -10.72 -2.22 12.25
C ALA A 82 -10.69 -3.71 11.84
N GLN A 83 -10.76 -4.64 12.81
CA GLN A 83 -10.60 -6.08 12.58
C GLN A 83 -11.66 -6.69 11.66
N ASN A 84 -12.91 -6.25 11.72
CA ASN A 84 -13.97 -6.75 10.84
C ASN A 84 -13.68 -6.43 9.39
N THR A 85 -13.12 -5.25 9.16
CA THR A 85 -12.72 -4.81 7.83
C THR A 85 -11.42 -5.48 7.38
N ALA A 86 -10.45 -5.67 8.27
CA ALA A 86 -9.23 -6.39 7.97
C ALA A 86 -9.54 -7.82 7.48
N LYS A 87 -10.39 -8.56 8.22
CA LYS A 87 -10.88 -9.89 7.81
C LYS A 87 -11.62 -9.86 6.49
N PHE A 88 -12.44 -8.83 6.25
CA PHE A 88 -13.17 -8.68 4.98
C PHE A 88 -12.21 -8.49 3.80
N MET A 89 -11.21 -7.60 3.95
CA MET A 89 -10.23 -7.32 2.90
C MET A 89 -9.32 -8.53 2.63
N ALA A 90 -8.90 -9.25 3.67
CA ALA A 90 -8.09 -10.46 3.51
C ALA A 90 -8.79 -11.54 2.67
N ARG A 91 -10.10 -11.73 2.89
CA ARG A 91 -10.94 -12.64 2.06
C ARG A 91 -11.02 -12.19 0.59
N LYS A 92 -10.88 -10.90 0.30
CA LYS A 92 -10.92 -10.36 -1.07
C LYS A 92 -9.58 -10.47 -1.80
N SER A 93 -8.47 -10.35 -1.08
CA SER A 93 -7.13 -10.48 -1.65
C SER A 93 -6.64 -11.92 -1.75
N GLY A 94 -7.23 -12.84 -0.99
CA GLY A 94 -6.79 -14.24 -0.90
C GLY A 94 -5.58 -14.44 0.00
N VAL A 95 -5.22 -13.43 0.82
CA VAL A 95 -4.11 -13.51 1.78
C VAL A 95 -4.53 -14.23 3.05
N ASN A 96 -3.58 -14.93 3.68
CA ASN A 96 -3.81 -15.57 4.97
C ASN A 96 -3.80 -14.51 6.08
N TYR A 97 -4.98 -14.22 6.63
CA TYR A 97 -5.18 -13.21 7.67
C TYR A 97 -4.41 -13.52 8.97
N GLU A 98 -4.36 -14.77 9.39
CA GLU A 98 -3.67 -15.17 10.63
C GLU A 98 -2.15 -15.01 10.50
N ALA A 99 -1.60 -15.35 9.33
CA ALA A 99 -0.18 -15.15 9.03
C ALA A 99 0.21 -13.65 8.98
N LEU A 100 -0.73 -12.77 8.65
CA LEU A 100 -0.55 -11.31 8.69
C LEU A 100 -0.57 -10.79 10.13
N LEU A 101 -1.50 -11.27 10.96
CA LEU A 101 -1.55 -10.91 12.38
C LEU A 101 -0.27 -11.28 13.12
N ALA A 102 0.34 -12.44 12.82
CA ALA A 102 1.56 -12.88 13.47
C ALA A 102 2.81 -12.03 13.15
N LYS A 103 2.73 -11.12 12.17
CA LYS A 103 3.84 -10.24 11.74
C LYS A 103 3.76 -8.83 12.29
N LEU A 104 2.68 -8.47 12.96
CA LEU A 104 2.43 -7.16 13.57
C LEU A 104 2.82 -7.18 15.04
#